data_AF-A0A9D6RBB8-F1
#
_entry.id   AF-A0A9D6RBB8-F1
#
_cell.length_a   1.000
_cell.length_b   1.000
_cell.length_c   1.000
_cell.angle_alpha   90.00
_cell.angle_beta   90.00
_cell.angle_gamma   90.00
#
_symmetry.space_group_name_H-M   'P 1'
#
loop_
_entity.id
_entity.type
_entity.pdbx_description
1 polymer ?
#
loop_
_entity_poly.entity_id
_entity_poly.type
_entity_poly.pdbx_seq_one_letter_code
_entity_poly.pdbx_strand_id
1 'polypeptide(L)'
;MNVKRWLLASLAVLVVIAALDMFINTVLLTDLYKQTASVWRPPQEMQQRMWLFFLGYLILAPFFTLIYTKGYEPAKPGLGQGLRYGLYVGVLLSVLPNLVWYTVLPIPGVLAFYWFLGGMVESIAAGAAAGLIYRA
;
A
#
# COMPACT_ATOMS: atom_id res chain seq x y z
N MET A 1 11.96 -5.95 20.19
CA MET A 1 11.80 -6.21 18.74
C MET A 1 13.04 -6.90 18.24
N ASN A 2 12.90 -7.94 17.41
CA ASN A 2 14.04 -8.57 16.75
C ASN A 2 14.33 -7.82 15.44
N VAL A 3 15.50 -7.17 15.34
CA VAL A 3 15.86 -6.32 14.19
C VAL A 3 15.96 -7.10 12.89
N LYS A 4 16.52 -8.32 12.93
CA LYS A 4 16.62 -9.19 11.74
C LYS A 4 15.24 -9.56 11.21
N ARG A 5 14.33 -9.97 12.10
CA ARG A 5 12.94 -10.29 11.74
C ARG A 5 12.19 -9.08 11.19
N TRP A 6 12.39 -7.92 11.82
CA TRP A 6 11.80 -6.67 11.35
C TRP A 6 12.29 -6.29 9.95
N LEU A 7 13.59 -6.40 9.66
CA LEU A 7 14.14 -6.13 8.32
C LEU A 7 13.57 -7.09 7.27
N LEU A 8 13.53 -8.39 7.56
CA LEU A 8 12.98 -9.39 6.63
C LEU A 8 11.47 -9.16 6.37
N ALA A 9 10.71 -8.87 7.43
CA ALA A 9 9.29 -8.55 7.30
C ALA A 9 9.07 -7.24 6.52
N SER A 10 9.91 -6.23 6.73
CA SER A 10 9.86 -4.96 5.97
C SER A 10 10.16 -5.18 4.50
N LEU A 11 11.12 -6.04 4.17
CA LEU A 11 11.41 -6.41 2.79
C LEU A 11 10.22 -7.15 2.15
N ALA A 12 9.59 -8.07 2.87
CA ALA A 12 8.40 -8.77 2.39
C ALA A 12 7.23 -7.81 2.15
N VAL A 13 6.99 -6.87 3.08
CA VAL A 13 5.98 -5.81 2.92
C VAL A 13 6.27 -4.95 1.69
N LEU A 14 7.53 -4.52 1.50
CA LEU A 14 7.93 -3.73 0.34
C LEU A 14 7.62 -4.45 -0.97
N VAL A 15 8.00 -5.73 -1.08
CA VAL A 15 7.77 -6.52 -2.28
C VAL A 15 6.28 -6.68 -2.55
N VAL A 16 5.48 -6.97 -1.52
CA VAL A 16 4.03 -7.17 -1.66
C VAL A 16 3.33 -5.89 -2.08
N ILE A 17 3.61 -4.76 -1.42
CA ILE A 17 2.99 -3.47 -1.77
C ILE A 17 3.41 -3.06 -3.18
N ALA A 18 4.70 -3.09 -3.50
CA ALA A 18 5.17 -2.69 -4.82
C ALA A 18 4.58 -3.55 -5.95
N ALA A 19 4.52 -4.87 -5.76
CA ALA A 19 3.97 -5.77 -6.76
C ALA A 19 2.46 -5.55 -6.97
N LEU A 20 1.70 -5.38 -5.89
CA LEU A 20 0.26 -5.15 -5.97
C LEU A 20 -0.07 -3.77 -6.52
N ASP A 21 0.59 -2.71 -6.05
CA ASP A 21 0.35 -1.35 -6.54
C ASP A 21 0.71 -1.25 -8.02
N MET A 22 1.85 -1.83 -8.46
CA MET A 22 2.16 -1.91 -9.89
C MET A 22 1.08 -2.65 -10.67
N PHE A 23 0.63 -3.81 -10.20
CA PHE A 23 -0.40 -4.59 -10.88
C PHE A 23 -1.73 -3.84 -10.97
N ILE A 24 -2.20 -3.25 -9.88
CA ILE A 24 -3.46 -2.50 -9.83
C ILE A 24 -3.38 -1.30 -10.78
N ASN A 25 -2.31 -0.52 -10.72
CA ASN A 25 -2.20 0.71 -11.51
C ASN A 25 -1.95 0.45 -13.00
N THR A 26 -1.09 -0.52 -13.34
CA THR A 26 -0.64 -0.75 -14.73
C THR A 26 -1.44 -1.81 -15.48
N VAL A 27 -2.26 -2.61 -14.79
CA VAL A 27 -3.12 -3.62 -15.41
C VAL A 27 -4.58 -3.28 -15.19
N LEU A 28 -5.02 -3.14 -13.93
CA LEU A 28 -6.46 -2.99 -13.63
C LEU A 28 -7.00 -1.60 -13.95
N LEU A 29 -6.25 -0.54 -13.64
CA LEU A 29 -6.72 0.84 -13.73
C LEU A 29 -6.27 1.59 -14.98
N THR A 30 -5.50 0.94 -15.87
CA THR A 30 -4.89 1.60 -17.02
C THR A 30 -5.92 2.24 -17.95
N ASP A 31 -7.05 1.60 -18.19
CA ASP A 31 -8.07 2.17 -19.07
C ASP A 31 -8.82 3.36 -18.43
N LEU A 32 -9.01 3.35 -17.10
CA LEU A 32 -9.52 4.51 -16.37
C LEU A 32 -8.51 5.67 -16.39
N TYR A 33 -7.21 5.39 -16.31
CA TYR A 33 -6.17 6.41 -16.44
C TYR A 33 -6.11 7.05 -17.82
N LYS A 34 -6.30 6.27 -18.89
CA LYS A 34 -6.42 6.82 -20.24
C LYS A 34 -7.63 7.73 -20.39
N GLN A 35 -8.78 7.35 -19.83
CA GLN A 35 -10.00 8.17 -19.86
C GLN A 35 -9.86 9.48 -19.06
N THR A 36 -8.98 9.50 -18.07
CA THR A 36 -8.72 10.65 -17.20
C THR A 36 -7.40 11.35 -17.52
N ALA A 37 -6.82 11.14 -18.71
CA ALA A 37 -5.51 11.64 -19.09
C ALA A 37 -5.34 13.15 -18.91
N SER A 38 -6.42 13.93 -19.04
CA SER A 38 -6.41 15.39 -18.93
C SER A 38 -6.10 15.93 -17.53
N VAL A 39 -6.27 15.12 -16.46
CA VAL A 39 -6.01 15.56 -15.07
C VAL A 39 -4.62 15.18 -14.56
N TRP A 40 -3.90 14.31 -15.29
CA TRP A 40 -2.59 13.81 -14.87
C TRP A 40 -1.47 14.70 -15.38
N ARG A 41 -0.31 14.62 -14.71
CA ARG A 41 0.92 15.22 -15.23
C ARG A 41 1.30 14.58 -16.58
N PRO A 42 1.99 15.32 -17.47
CA PRO A 42 2.53 14.74 -18.69
C PRO A 42 3.43 13.52 -18.42
N PRO A 43 3.44 12.50 -19.29
CA PRO A 43 4.19 11.27 -19.05
C PRO A 43 5.69 11.48 -18.77
N GLN A 44 6.32 12.43 -19.47
CA GLN A 44 7.73 12.75 -19.27
C GLN A 44 8.00 13.33 -17.88
N GLU A 45 7.10 14.17 -17.37
CA GLU A 45 7.18 14.72 -16.02
C GLU A 45 6.94 13.68 -14.93
N MET A 46 6.05 12.70 -15.18
CA MET A 46 5.84 11.56 -14.29
C MET A 46 7.11 10.70 -14.21
N GLN A 47 7.73 10.39 -15.35
CA GLN A 47 8.93 9.56 -15.43
C GLN A 47 10.10 10.19 -14.66
N GLN A 48 10.31 11.51 -14.78
CA GLN A 48 11.34 12.24 -14.04
C GLN A 48 11.14 12.19 -12.51
N ARG A 49 9.92 11.91 -12.06
CA ARG A 49 9.54 11.84 -10.63
C ARG A 49 9.30 10.42 -10.13
N MET A 50 9.56 9.40 -10.97
CA MET A 50 9.32 8.00 -10.61
C MET A 50 10.10 7.57 -9.35
N TRP A 51 11.25 8.18 -9.09
CA TRP A 51 12.04 7.94 -7.87
C TRP A 51 11.26 8.21 -6.58
N LEU A 52 10.26 9.11 -6.58
CA LEU A 52 9.40 9.38 -5.44
C LEU A 52 8.52 8.17 -5.08
N PHE A 53 8.09 7.37 -6.06
CA PHE A 53 7.36 6.14 -5.79
C PHE A 53 8.23 5.14 -5.03
N PHE A 54 9.45 4.89 -5.52
CA PHE A 54 10.39 3.99 -4.86
C PHE A 54 10.79 4.47 -3.46
N LEU A 55 11.03 5.78 -3.31
CA LEU A 55 11.28 6.38 -2.00
C LEU A 55 10.08 6.18 -1.07
N GLY A 56 8.86 6.33 -1.58
CA GLY A 56 7.62 6.09 -0.85
C GLY A 56 7.55 4.67 -0.27
N TYR A 57 7.79 3.63 -1.08
CA TYR A 57 7.79 2.26 -0.58
C TYR A 57 8.92 1.99 0.40
N LEU A 58 10.12 2.52 0.14
CA LEU A 58 11.29 2.36 1.01
C LEU A 58 11.08 3.00 2.39
N ILE A 59 10.27 4.06 2.49
CA ILE A 59 9.88 4.66 3.76
C ILE A 59 8.69 3.90 4.36
N LEU A 60 7.63 3.64 3.59
CA LEU A 60 6.39 3.06 4.10
C LEU A 60 6.63 1.66 4.69
N ALA A 61 7.32 0.77 3.98
CA ALA A 61 7.46 -0.62 4.37
C ALA A 61 8.11 -0.85 5.76
N PRO A 62 9.26 -0.20 6.10
CA PRO A 62 9.84 -0.34 7.43
C PRO A 62 8.97 0.26 8.53
N PHE A 63 8.27 1.37 8.27
CA PHE A 63 7.39 2.01 9.26
C PHE A 63 6.10 1.22 9.48
N PHE A 64 5.48 0.71 8.41
CA PHE A 64 4.35 -0.21 8.46
C PHE A 64 4.72 -1.44 9.33
N THR A 65 5.86 -2.05 9.04
CA THR A 65 6.33 -3.21 9.81
C THR A 65 6.70 -2.84 11.25
N LEU A 66 7.29 -1.67 11.48
CA LEU A 66 7.62 -1.18 12.82
C LEU A 66 6.37 -1.05 13.68
N ILE A 67 5.30 -0.43 13.15
CA ILE A 67 4.02 -0.29 13.87
C ILE A 67 3.43 -1.67 14.15
N TYR A 68 3.46 -2.60 13.18
CA TYR A 68 3.05 -3.99 13.42
C TYR A 68 3.78 -4.60 14.62
N THR A 69 5.11 -4.42 14.73
CA THR A 69 5.88 -5.00 15.84
C THR A 69 5.50 -4.45 17.21
N LYS A 70 4.94 -3.24 17.29
CA LYS A 70 4.49 -2.62 18.55
C LYS A 70 3.22 -3.26 19.08
N GLY A 71 2.39 -3.80 18.20
CA GLY A 71 1.16 -4.53 18.55
C GLY A 71 1.27 -6.05 18.47
N TYR A 72 2.48 -6.59 18.25
CA TYR A 72 2.68 -8.03 18.06
C TYR A 72 2.66 -8.80 19.38
N GLU A 73 1.83 -9.83 19.42
CA GLU A 73 1.66 -10.75 20.55
C GLU A 73 2.23 -12.13 20.19
N PRO A 74 3.38 -12.56 20.76
CA PRO A 74 4.04 -13.81 20.38
C PRO A 74 3.22 -15.08 20.58
N ALA A 75 2.27 -15.06 21.52
CA ALA A 75 1.40 -16.20 21.83
C ALA A 75 0.24 -16.37 20.83
N LYS A 76 0.02 -15.41 19.92
CA LYS A 76 -1.10 -15.43 18.95
C LYS A 76 -0.60 -15.72 17.52
N PRO A 77 -1.45 -16.27 16.64
CA PRO A 77 -1.07 -16.51 15.24
C PRO A 77 -0.67 -15.22 14.52
N GLY A 78 0.52 -15.19 13.92
CA GLY A 78 1.05 -14.01 13.22
C GLY A 78 0.19 -13.58 12.02
N LEU A 79 -0.34 -14.54 11.24
CA LEU A 79 -1.20 -14.24 10.09
C LEU A 79 -2.48 -13.48 10.49
N GLY A 80 -3.18 -13.92 11.53
CA GLY A 80 -4.41 -13.27 11.98
C GLY A 80 -4.16 -11.86 12.52
N GLN A 81 -3.06 -11.67 13.25
CA GLN A 81 -2.61 -10.34 13.70
C GLN A 81 -2.28 -9.44 12.50
N GLY A 82 -1.57 -9.98 11.51
CA GLY A 82 -1.19 -9.32 10.28
C GLY A 82 -2.38 -8.85 9.45
N LEU A 83 -3.36 -9.73 9.22
CA LEU A 83 -4.59 -9.40 8.50
C LEU A 83 -5.39 -8.30 9.20
N ARG A 84 -5.58 -8.40 10.52
CA ARG A 84 -6.27 -7.37 11.31
C ARG A 84 -5.53 -6.03 11.26
N TYR A 85 -4.21 -6.06 11.40
CA TYR A 85 -3.38 -4.87 11.31
C TYR A 85 -3.47 -4.22 9.91
N GLY A 86 -3.33 -5.02 8.86
CA GLY A 86 -3.47 -4.57 7.47
C GLY A 86 -4.84 -3.99 7.15
N LEU A 87 -5.91 -4.54 7.73
CA LEU A 87 -7.26 -3.96 7.65
C LEU A 87 -7.31 -2.54 8.24
N TYR A 88 -6.79 -2.34 9.45
CA TYR A 88 -6.81 -1.03 10.10
C TYR A 88 -5.95 0.00 9.36
N VAL A 89 -4.77 -0.41 8.88
CA VAL A 89 -3.90 0.48 8.11
C VAL A 89 -4.48 0.77 6.73
N GLY A 90 -5.12 -0.19 6.08
CA GLY A 90 -5.83 0.03 4.82
C GLY A 90 -6.90 1.10 4.97
N VAL A 91 -7.73 1.02 6.01
CA VAL A 91 -8.72 2.07 6.29
C VAL A 91 -8.04 3.42 6.51
N LEU A 92 -6.97 3.46 7.31
CA LEU A 92 -6.23 4.68 7.64
C LEU A 92 -5.62 5.35 6.39
N LEU A 93 -5.02 4.56 5.50
CA LEU A 93 -4.28 5.06 4.34
C LEU A 93 -5.15 5.23 3.09
N SER A 94 -6.32 4.59 3.03
CA SER A 94 -7.12 4.56 1.80
C SER A 94 -8.42 5.36 1.88
N VAL A 95 -9.01 5.59 3.06
CA VAL A 95 -10.31 6.30 3.12
C VAL A 95 -10.13 7.79 2.84
N LEU A 96 -9.43 8.50 3.71
CA LEU A 96 -9.33 9.95 3.63
C LEU A 96 -8.60 10.41 2.34
N PRO A 97 -7.43 9.84 1.97
CA PRO A 97 -6.70 10.33 0.81
C PRO A 97 -7.49 10.20 -0.50
N ASN A 98 -8.20 9.08 -0.70
CA ASN A 98 -8.96 8.87 -1.94
C ASN A 98 -10.22 9.75 -2.02
N LEU A 99 -10.89 10.01 -0.90
CA LEU A 99 -11.98 10.99 -0.85
C LEU A 99 -11.49 12.41 -1.14
N VAL A 100 -10.32 12.78 -0.61
CA VAL A 100 -9.70 14.08 -0.91
C VAL A 100 -9.38 14.19 -2.40
N TRP A 101 -8.76 13.17 -3.01
CA TRP A 101 -8.47 13.19 -4.45
C TRP A 101 -9.71 13.27 -5.31
N TYR A 102 -10.77 12.55 -4.96
CA TYR A 102 -12.06 12.65 -5.64
C TYR A 102 -12.70 14.05 -5.51
N THR A 103 -12.45 14.73 -4.39
CA THR A 103 -12.96 16.08 -4.16
C THR A 103 -12.20 17.13 -4.98
N VAL A 104 -10.88 16.95 -5.14
CA VAL A 104 -10.02 17.95 -5.79
C VAL A 104 -9.79 17.74 -7.28
N LEU A 105 -9.87 16.49 -7.76
CA LEU A 105 -9.67 16.14 -9.17
C LEU A 105 -11.02 15.81 -9.81
N PRO A 106 -11.27 16.25 -11.06
CA PRO A 106 -12.48 15.89 -11.78
C PRO A 106 -12.37 14.47 -12.36
N ILE A 107 -12.20 13.48 -11.49
CA ILE A 107 -12.12 12.04 -11.82
C ILE A 107 -13.48 11.36 -11.60
N PRO A 108 -13.79 10.27 -12.33
CA PRO A 108 -15.01 9.52 -12.09
C PRO A 108 -14.96 8.82 -10.72
N GLY A 109 -16.08 8.78 -10.02
CA GLY A 109 -16.16 8.17 -8.67
C GLY A 109 -15.74 6.70 -8.62
N VAL A 110 -15.87 5.97 -9.74
CA VAL A 110 -15.39 4.59 -9.86
C VAL A 110 -13.88 4.46 -9.71
N LEU A 111 -13.10 5.45 -10.17
CA LEU A 111 -11.64 5.44 -10.03
C LEU A 111 -11.24 5.61 -8.56
N ALA A 112 -11.85 6.58 -7.88
CA ALA A 112 -11.61 6.80 -6.45
C ALA A 112 -12.02 5.58 -5.60
N PHE A 113 -13.12 4.93 -5.96
CA PHE A 113 -13.56 3.69 -5.31
C PHE A 113 -12.56 2.55 -5.53
N TYR A 114 -12.01 2.39 -6.73
CA TYR A 114 -11.00 1.36 -6.97
C TYR A 114 -9.66 1.67 -6.31
N TRP A 115 -9.25 2.92 -6.17
CA TRP A 115 -8.07 3.26 -5.36
C TRP A 115 -8.27 2.92 -3.89
N PHE A 116 -9.48 3.16 -3.36
CA PHE A 116 -9.83 2.72 -2.02
C PHE A 116 -9.71 1.19 -1.89
N LEU A 117 -10.34 0.43 -2.79
CA LEU A 117 -10.28 -1.04 -2.76
C LEU A 117 -8.85 -1.57 -2.97
N GLY A 118 -8.09 -0.97 -3.87
CA GLY A 118 -6.69 -1.32 -4.13
C GLY A 118 -5.83 -1.16 -2.88
N GLY A 119 -5.89 0.01 -2.24
CA GLY A 119 -5.15 0.28 -1.01
C GLY A 119 -5.57 -0.62 0.16
N MET A 120 -6.84 -1.03 0.23
CA MET A 120 -7.30 -2.04 1.19
C MET A 120 -6.66 -3.40 0.93
N VAL A 121 -6.68 -3.88 -0.31
CA VAL A 121 -6.09 -5.18 -0.70
C VAL A 121 -4.58 -5.18 -0.47
N GLU A 122 -3.89 -4.12 -0.88
CA GLU A 122 -2.45 -3.93 -0.65
C GLU A 122 -2.11 -3.98 0.83
N SER A 123 -2.82 -3.21 1.66
CA SER A 123 -2.54 -3.13 3.09
C SER A 123 -2.83 -4.44 3.82
N ILE A 124 -3.89 -5.16 3.45
CA ILE A 124 -4.22 -6.47 4.03
C ILE A 124 -3.16 -7.51 3.64
N ALA A 125 -2.75 -7.54 2.37
CA ALA A 125 -1.71 -8.45 1.90
C ALA A 125 -0.34 -8.14 2.54
N ALA A 126 0.01 -6.86 2.65
CA ALA A 126 1.20 -6.39 3.36
C ALA A 126 1.16 -6.79 4.85
N GLY A 127 0.01 -6.63 5.50
CA GLY A 127 -0.21 -7.07 6.87
C GLY A 127 0.00 -8.56 7.03
N ALA A 128 -0.55 -9.37 6.12
CA ALA A 128 -0.33 -10.82 6.10
C ALA A 128 1.16 -11.18 5.96
N ALA A 129 1.88 -10.51 5.04
CA ALA A 129 3.31 -10.70 4.85
C ALA A 129 4.12 -10.34 6.10
N ALA A 130 3.84 -9.19 6.71
CA ALA A 130 4.46 -8.79 7.98
C ALA A 130 4.23 -9.83 9.08
N GLY A 131 3.00 -10.32 9.20
CA GLY A 131 2.63 -11.29 10.24
C GLY A 131 3.22 -12.68 10.05
N LEU A 132 3.34 -13.14 8.81
CA LEU A 132 3.98 -14.42 8.48
C LEU A 132 5.49 -14.38 8.70
N ILE A 133 6.15 -13.32 8.22
CA ILE A 133 7.61 -13.23 8.23
C ILE A 133 8.16 -12.80 9.60
N TYR A 134 7.51 -11.87 10.30
CA TYR A 134 7.99 -11.44 11.62
C TYR A 134 7.84 -12.51 12.70
N ARG A 135 6.93 -13.48 12.51
CA ARG A 135 6.77 -14.64 13.39
C ARG A 135 7.97 -15.60 13.30
N ALA A 136 8.53 -15.79 12.10
CA ALA A 136 9.61 -16.72 11.81
C ALA A 136 10.91 -16.33 12.52
#